data_AF-R0GBF8-F1
#
_entry.id   AF-R0GBF8-F1
#
_cell.length_a   1.000
_cell.length_b   1.000
_cell.length_c   1.000
_cell.angle_alpha   90.00
_cell.angle_beta   90.00
_cell.angle_gamma   90.00
#
_symmetry.space_group_name_H-M   'P 1'
#
loop_
_entity.id
_entity.type
_entity.pdbx_description
1 polymer ?
#
loop_
_entity_poly.entity_id
_entity_poly.type
_entity_poly.pdbx_seq_one_letter_code
_entity_poly.pdbx_strand_id
1 'polypeptide(L)'
;MGDPSSSTSWSSQKETEDDRMIALMLSEEYTKLDGAVGRRLSNLAPVPHVPRINTYIPNLNDATLDHQRLLQRLNVYGLCELKVSGDGNCQFRALSDQLYRSSEYHKQVRREVVKQLKDNRSMYESYVPMKYKRYYKRMAKLGEWGDHITLQAAADNFAAKICLLTSFRDTCFIEIIPQYQAPKREIWLSFWSEVHYNSLYDIQAAPDQQKPKRKHWLF
;
A
#
# COMPACT_ATOMS: atom_id res chain seq x y z
N MET A 1 -11.76 -17.13 -45.14
CA MET A 1 -11.76 -15.66 -44.98
C MET A 1 -12.17 -15.40 -43.54
N GLY A 2 -11.21 -15.09 -42.68
CA GLY A 2 -11.46 -14.83 -41.26
C GLY A 2 -11.08 -13.40 -40.95
N ASP A 3 -11.88 -12.75 -40.11
CA ASP A 3 -11.52 -11.51 -39.42
C ASP A 3 -11.56 -11.78 -37.91
N PRO A 4 -10.52 -11.42 -37.15
CA PRO A 4 -10.52 -11.54 -35.70
C PRO A 4 -11.09 -10.29 -35.04
N SER A 5 -11.82 -10.52 -33.94
CA SER A 5 -12.35 -9.55 -33.00
C SER A 5 -11.25 -8.61 -32.46
N SER A 6 -11.26 -7.35 -32.89
CA SER A 6 -10.30 -6.29 -32.51
C SER A 6 -10.87 -5.31 -31.46
N SER A 7 -12.15 -5.44 -31.09
CA SER A 7 -12.85 -4.44 -30.28
C SER A 7 -12.51 -4.47 -28.78
N THR A 8 -12.13 -5.63 -28.22
CA THR A 8 -11.92 -5.78 -26.77
C THR A 8 -10.59 -5.21 -26.27
N SER A 9 -9.57 -5.15 -27.13
CA SER A 9 -8.22 -4.70 -26.73
C SER A 9 -8.13 -3.18 -26.64
N TRP A 10 -8.83 -2.47 -27.54
CA TRP A 10 -8.78 -1.01 -27.60
C TRP A 10 -9.58 -0.36 -26.47
N SER A 11 -10.74 -0.93 -26.10
CA SER A 11 -11.54 -0.45 -24.97
C SER A 11 -10.80 -0.62 -23.64
N SER A 12 -10.17 -1.78 -23.43
CA SER A 12 -9.41 -2.07 -22.21
C SER A 12 -8.18 -1.17 -22.05
N GLN A 13 -7.54 -0.77 -23.14
CA GLN A 13 -6.41 0.15 -23.12
C GLN A 13 -6.85 1.56 -22.75
N LYS A 14 -7.93 2.05 -23.36
CA LYS A 14 -8.49 3.37 -23.11
C LYS A 14 -8.99 3.54 -21.66
N GLU A 15 -9.70 2.54 -21.13
CA GLU A 15 -10.12 2.54 -19.71
C GLU A 15 -8.93 2.67 -18.76
N THR A 16 -7.80 2.00 -19.05
CA THR A 16 -6.62 2.09 -18.20
C THR A 16 -5.84 3.40 -18.30
N GLU A 17 -5.97 4.11 -19.41
CA GLU A 17 -5.37 5.45 -19.59
C GLU A 17 -6.20 6.51 -18.89
N ASP A 18 -7.52 6.42 -18.99
CA ASP A 18 -8.45 7.33 -18.29
C ASP A 18 -8.31 7.17 -16.76
N ASP A 19 -8.24 5.93 -16.25
CA ASP A 19 -7.98 5.64 -14.83
C ASP A 19 -6.65 6.24 -14.35
N ARG A 20 -5.61 6.19 -15.19
CA ARG A 20 -4.29 6.77 -14.89
C ARG A 20 -4.35 8.30 -14.82
N MET A 21 -5.08 8.93 -15.74
CA MET A 21 -5.23 10.38 -15.77
C MET A 21 -5.96 10.87 -14.51
N ILE A 22 -7.03 10.17 -14.12
CA ILE A 22 -7.80 10.46 -12.90
C ILE A 22 -6.91 10.26 -11.67
N ALA A 23 -6.20 9.13 -11.58
CA ALA A 23 -5.28 8.85 -10.50
C ALA A 23 -4.20 9.95 -10.35
N LEU A 24 -3.62 10.41 -11.46
CA LEU A 24 -2.62 11.48 -11.45
C LEU A 24 -3.19 12.80 -10.89
N MET A 25 -4.36 13.21 -11.37
CA MET A 25 -5.05 14.44 -10.96
C MET A 25 -5.39 14.43 -9.46
N LEU A 26 -5.97 13.34 -8.96
CA LEU A 26 -6.25 13.17 -7.53
C LEU A 26 -4.96 13.29 -6.71
N SER A 27 -3.89 12.67 -7.19
CA SER A 27 -2.63 12.65 -6.48
C SER A 27 -1.99 14.04 -6.31
N GLU A 28 -2.12 14.93 -7.30
CA GLU A 28 -1.59 16.29 -7.22
C GLU A 28 -2.39 17.16 -6.24
N GLU A 29 -3.70 17.01 -6.23
CA GLU A 29 -4.59 17.75 -5.33
C GLU A 29 -4.33 17.40 -3.85
N TYR A 30 -4.17 16.12 -3.52
CA TYR A 30 -4.05 15.66 -2.14
C TYR A 30 -2.67 15.87 -1.50
N THR A 31 -1.61 16.00 -2.30
CA THR A 31 -0.25 16.28 -1.77
C THR A 31 -0.17 17.55 -0.93
N LYS A 32 -1.09 18.49 -1.11
CA LYS A 32 -1.15 19.78 -0.39
C LYS A 32 -1.76 19.69 1.01
N LEU A 33 -2.32 18.54 1.39
CA LEU A 33 -3.12 18.37 2.62
C LEU A 33 -2.43 17.53 3.71
N ASP A 34 -1.31 16.87 3.41
CA ASP A 34 -0.73 15.87 4.31
C ASP A 34 0.35 16.43 5.25
N GLY A 35 0.25 16.06 6.53
CA GLY A 35 1.24 16.39 7.57
C GLY A 35 0.73 16.21 9.01
N ALA A 36 -0.58 15.99 9.20
CA ALA A 36 -1.16 15.83 10.53
C ALA A 36 -0.66 14.58 11.26
N VAL A 37 -0.59 13.43 10.56
CA VAL A 37 -0.02 12.19 11.10
C VAL A 37 1.47 12.37 11.46
N GLY A 38 2.24 13.02 10.58
CA GLY A 38 3.66 13.32 10.82
C GLY A 38 3.89 14.13 12.09
N ARG A 39 3.03 15.13 12.37
CA ARG A 39 3.11 15.88 13.64
C ARG A 39 2.87 14.99 14.86
N ARG A 40 1.90 14.08 14.80
CA ARG A 40 1.58 13.15 15.92
C ARG A 40 2.70 12.16 16.21
N LEU A 41 3.45 11.77 15.19
CA LEU A 41 4.55 10.80 15.30
C LEU A 41 5.93 11.45 15.38
N SER A 42 6.01 12.79 15.47
CA SER A 42 7.28 13.54 15.45
C SER A 42 8.28 13.18 16.56
N ASN A 43 7.80 12.65 17.69
CA ASN A 43 8.65 12.21 18.80
C ASN A 43 9.16 10.76 18.66
N LEU A 44 8.75 10.03 17.62
CA LEU A 44 9.25 8.69 17.35
C LEU A 44 10.47 8.75 16.45
N ALA A 45 11.55 8.07 16.87
CA ALA A 45 12.67 7.81 15.99
C ALA A 45 12.30 6.68 15.02
N PRO A 46 12.27 6.92 13.69
CA PRO A 46 12.03 5.88 12.72
C PRO A 46 13.19 4.89 12.67
N VAL A 47 12.88 3.62 12.50
CA VAL A 47 13.86 2.60 12.15
C VAL A 47 13.98 2.53 10.62
N PRO A 48 15.20 2.55 10.06
CA PRO A 48 15.39 2.37 8.63
C PRO A 48 14.84 1.03 8.13
N HIS A 49 14.15 1.06 7.01
CA HIS A 49 13.61 -0.12 6.37
C HIS A 49 14.70 -1.02 5.76
N VAL A 50 14.55 -2.34 5.97
CA VAL A 50 15.36 -3.36 5.29
C VAL A 50 14.44 -4.20 4.40
N PRO A 51 14.56 -4.11 3.05
CA PRO A 51 13.74 -4.89 2.13
C PRO A 51 13.92 -6.40 2.35
N ARG A 52 12.80 -7.12 2.38
CA ARG A 52 12.77 -8.59 2.52
C ARG A 52 11.46 -9.17 2.01
N ILE A 53 11.46 -10.43 1.66
CA ILE A 53 10.20 -11.15 1.43
C ILE A 53 9.58 -11.56 2.78
N ASN A 54 8.25 -11.63 2.84
CA ASN A 54 7.59 -12.20 4.01
C ASN A 54 7.78 -13.72 4.00
N THR A 55 8.30 -14.28 5.10
CA THR A 55 8.54 -15.73 5.25
C THR A 55 7.83 -16.33 6.45
N TYR A 56 7.16 -15.50 7.24
CA TYR A 56 6.54 -15.88 8.51
C TYR A 56 5.05 -15.56 8.46
N ILE A 57 4.24 -16.51 8.95
CA ILE A 57 2.82 -16.32 9.18
C ILE A 57 2.60 -16.53 10.68
N PRO A 58 2.13 -15.52 11.42
CA PRO A 58 1.92 -15.65 12.86
C PRO A 58 0.81 -16.64 13.17
N ASN A 59 0.91 -17.31 14.31
CA ASN A 59 -0.23 -18.06 14.85
C ASN A 59 -1.29 -17.08 15.39
N LEU A 60 -2.50 -17.60 15.65
CA LEU A 60 -3.63 -16.78 16.08
C LEU A 60 -3.36 -15.97 17.36
N ASN A 61 -2.64 -16.56 18.32
CA ASN A 61 -2.37 -15.92 19.59
C ASN A 61 -1.41 -14.74 19.41
N ASP A 62 -0.29 -14.97 18.69
CA ASP A 62 0.69 -13.92 18.39
C ASP A 62 0.05 -12.81 17.57
N ALA A 63 -0.73 -13.15 16.54
CA ALA A 63 -1.46 -12.19 15.73
C ALA A 63 -2.43 -11.35 16.59
N THR A 64 -3.11 -11.96 17.57
CA THR A 64 -4.02 -11.24 18.48
C THR A 64 -3.27 -10.25 19.36
N LEU A 65 -2.14 -10.66 19.95
CA LEU A 65 -1.30 -9.80 20.79
C LEU A 65 -0.68 -8.65 20.00
N ASP A 66 -0.25 -8.91 18.77
CA ASP A 66 0.24 -7.91 17.83
C ASP A 66 -0.85 -6.88 17.50
N HIS A 67 -2.06 -7.34 17.19
CA HIS A 67 -3.18 -6.45 16.89
C HIS A 67 -3.54 -5.57 18.10
N GLN A 68 -3.59 -6.13 19.31
CA GLN A 68 -3.83 -5.35 20.53
C GLN A 68 -2.79 -4.25 20.73
N ARG A 69 -1.51 -4.56 20.50
CA ARG A 69 -0.42 -3.57 20.54
C ARG A 69 -0.57 -2.48 19.48
N LEU A 70 -1.02 -2.83 18.27
CA LEU A 70 -1.31 -1.83 17.24
C LEU A 70 -2.44 -0.90 17.67
N LEU A 71 -3.54 -1.44 18.19
CA LEU A 71 -4.68 -0.65 18.69
C LEU A 71 -4.27 0.30 19.82
N GLN A 72 -3.40 -0.15 20.73
CA GLN A 72 -2.83 0.71 21.77
C GLN A 72 -1.99 1.85 21.17
N ARG A 73 -1.13 1.55 20.20
CA ARG A 73 -0.32 2.57 19.51
C ARG A 73 -1.19 3.60 18.79
N LEU A 74 -2.20 3.15 18.06
CA LEU A 74 -3.17 4.04 17.40
C LEU A 74 -3.84 4.99 18.39
N ASN A 75 -4.29 4.47 19.53
CA ASN A 75 -4.91 5.28 20.58
C ASN A 75 -3.93 6.32 21.15
N VAL A 76 -2.73 5.88 21.57
CA VAL A 76 -1.69 6.75 22.16
C VAL A 76 -1.33 7.91 21.24
N TYR A 77 -1.24 7.67 19.93
CA TYR A 77 -0.88 8.71 18.97
C TYR A 77 -2.09 9.49 18.44
N GLY A 78 -3.32 9.14 18.80
CA GLY A 78 -4.53 9.79 18.28
C GLY A 78 -4.71 9.57 16.77
N LEU A 79 -4.51 8.34 16.34
CA LEU A 79 -4.59 7.90 14.95
C LEU A 79 -5.72 6.89 14.76
N CYS A 80 -6.21 6.76 13.54
CA CYS A 80 -7.20 5.75 13.18
C CYS A 80 -6.89 5.11 11.83
N GLU A 81 -7.33 3.87 11.69
CA GLU A 81 -7.24 3.14 10.43
C GLU A 81 -8.47 3.38 9.57
N LEU A 82 -8.26 3.67 8.29
CA LEU A 82 -9.25 3.39 7.27
C LEU A 82 -9.10 1.92 6.87
N LYS A 83 -10.09 1.11 7.28
CA LYS A 83 -10.07 -0.34 7.06
C LYS A 83 -10.28 -0.66 5.58
N VAL A 84 -9.30 -1.34 4.98
CA VAL A 84 -9.44 -1.94 3.65
C VAL A 84 -9.80 -3.42 3.78
N SER A 85 -10.25 -4.04 2.69
CA SER A 85 -10.55 -5.48 2.67
C SER A 85 -9.34 -6.32 3.10
N GLY A 86 -9.56 -7.27 4.00
CA GLY A 86 -8.56 -8.26 4.46
C GLY A 86 -8.30 -9.36 3.42
N ASP A 87 -8.09 -8.98 2.17
CA ASP A 87 -7.67 -9.86 1.09
C ASP A 87 -6.16 -9.70 0.83
N GLY A 88 -5.59 -10.55 -0.04
CA GLY A 88 -4.19 -10.41 -0.42
C GLY A 88 -3.87 -9.16 -1.25
N ASN A 89 -4.78 -8.18 -1.36
CA ASN A 89 -4.53 -6.89 -1.96
C ASN A 89 -4.41 -5.76 -0.93
N CYS A 90 -4.53 -6.04 0.37
CA CYS A 90 -4.59 -5.04 1.43
C CYS A 90 -3.47 -3.97 1.33
N GLN A 91 -2.22 -4.36 1.10
CA GLN A 91 -1.10 -3.43 0.95
C GLN A 91 -1.33 -2.45 -0.22
N PHE A 92 -1.74 -2.96 -1.39
CA PHE A 92 -1.99 -2.13 -2.57
C PHE A 92 -3.26 -1.30 -2.44
N ARG A 93 -4.26 -1.76 -1.67
CA ARG A 93 -5.47 -0.99 -1.34
C ARG A 93 -5.15 0.17 -0.42
N ALA A 94 -4.34 -0.07 0.61
CA ALA A 94 -3.92 0.97 1.54
C ALA A 94 -3.01 2.01 0.85
N LEU A 95 -2.09 1.57 -0.02
CA LEU A 95 -1.33 2.47 -0.89
C LEU A 95 -2.22 3.28 -1.82
N SER A 96 -3.19 2.63 -2.48
CA SER A 96 -4.16 3.30 -3.36
C SER A 96 -4.94 4.38 -2.61
N ASP A 97 -5.38 4.07 -1.39
CA ASP A 97 -6.09 5.04 -0.57
C ASP A 97 -5.22 6.25 -0.18
N GLN A 98 -3.98 6.04 0.25
CA GLN A 98 -3.09 7.16 0.57
C GLN A 98 -2.69 7.98 -0.67
N LEU A 99 -2.60 7.36 -1.84
CA LEU A 99 -2.26 8.03 -3.10
C LEU A 99 -3.43 8.78 -3.73
N TYR A 100 -4.64 8.21 -3.63
CA TYR A 100 -5.79 8.62 -4.45
C TYR A 100 -7.09 8.81 -3.65
N ARG A 101 -7.03 8.70 -2.30
CA ARG A 101 -8.20 8.72 -1.38
C ARG A 101 -9.28 7.69 -1.76
N SER A 102 -8.86 6.60 -2.38
CA SER A 102 -9.73 5.51 -2.80
C SER A 102 -8.94 4.20 -2.90
N SER A 103 -9.48 3.13 -2.30
CA SER A 103 -8.91 1.78 -2.41
C SER A 103 -9.14 1.12 -3.76
N GLU A 104 -9.96 1.71 -4.64
CA GLU A 104 -10.42 1.05 -5.88
C GLU A 104 -9.32 0.96 -6.95
N TYR A 105 -8.34 1.86 -6.93
CA TYR A 105 -7.22 1.87 -7.88
C TYR A 105 -6.09 0.89 -7.51
N HIS A 106 -6.29 -0.01 -6.54
CA HIS A 106 -5.29 -0.97 -6.08
C HIS A 106 -4.70 -1.86 -7.19
N LYS A 107 -5.48 -2.16 -8.24
CA LYS A 107 -5.01 -2.92 -9.41
C LYS A 107 -3.97 -2.13 -10.22
N GLN A 108 -4.19 -0.83 -10.39
CA GLN A 108 -3.26 0.07 -11.06
C GLN A 108 -1.99 0.22 -10.22
N VAL A 109 -2.12 0.47 -8.91
CA VAL A 109 -0.97 0.56 -7.99
C VAL A 109 -0.12 -0.71 -8.06
N ARG A 110 -0.74 -1.90 -7.98
CA ARG A 110 -0.02 -3.19 -8.13
C ARG A 110 0.72 -3.25 -9.46
N ARG A 111 0.07 -2.86 -10.56
CA ARG A 111 0.68 -2.90 -11.91
C ARG A 111 1.93 -2.02 -11.98
N GLU A 112 1.87 -0.82 -11.42
CA GLU A 112 3.00 0.13 -11.43
C GLU A 112 4.14 -0.34 -10.52
N VAL A 113 3.84 -0.83 -9.32
CA VAL A 113 4.83 -1.44 -8.42
C VAL A 113 5.51 -2.65 -9.07
N VAL A 114 4.76 -3.53 -9.71
CA VAL A 114 5.33 -4.71 -10.39
C VAL A 114 6.15 -4.31 -11.62
N LYS A 115 5.74 -3.25 -12.34
CA LYS A 115 6.55 -2.68 -13.42
C LYS A 115 7.88 -2.15 -12.89
N GLN A 116 7.86 -1.40 -11.78
CA GLN A 116 9.06 -0.92 -11.12
C GLN A 116 10.02 -2.05 -10.74
N LEU A 117 9.50 -3.13 -10.13
CA LEU A 117 10.28 -4.34 -9.81
C LEU A 117 10.88 -4.97 -11.07
N LYS A 118 10.09 -5.12 -12.13
CA LYS A 118 10.54 -5.75 -13.37
C LYS A 118 11.64 -4.95 -14.07
N ASP A 119 11.46 -3.63 -14.17
CA ASP A 119 12.32 -2.75 -14.95
C ASP A 119 13.62 -2.39 -14.21
N ASN A 120 13.63 -2.41 -12.87
CA ASN A 120 14.77 -2.03 -12.03
C ASN A 120 15.30 -3.21 -11.19
N ARG A 121 15.42 -4.38 -11.81
CA ARG A 121 15.80 -5.65 -11.16
C ARG A 121 17.00 -5.56 -10.21
N SER A 122 18.06 -4.86 -10.61
CA SER A 122 19.31 -4.76 -9.85
C SER A 122 19.12 -4.16 -8.45
N MET A 123 18.08 -3.36 -8.23
CA MET A 123 17.78 -2.74 -6.94
C MET A 123 17.19 -3.73 -5.92
N TYR A 124 16.52 -4.79 -6.38
CA TYR A 124 15.70 -5.64 -5.50
C TYR A 124 16.13 -7.11 -5.47
N GLU A 125 16.82 -7.60 -6.51
CA GLU A 125 17.07 -9.03 -6.66
C GLU A 125 17.86 -9.65 -5.51
N SER A 126 18.80 -8.92 -4.91
CA SER A 126 19.60 -9.40 -3.78
C SER A 126 18.77 -9.75 -2.54
N TYR A 127 17.57 -9.18 -2.39
CA TYR A 127 16.66 -9.44 -1.27
C TYR A 127 15.70 -10.61 -1.52
N VAL A 128 15.72 -11.21 -2.72
CA VAL A 128 14.79 -12.25 -3.15
C VAL A 128 15.51 -13.61 -3.17
N PRO A 129 15.23 -14.52 -2.22
CA PRO A 129 15.89 -15.84 -2.12
C PRO A 129 15.35 -16.86 -3.14
N MET A 130 14.88 -16.41 -4.30
CA MET A 130 14.39 -17.24 -5.38
C MET A 130 14.68 -16.59 -6.74
N LYS A 131 14.43 -17.32 -7.84
CA LYS A 131 14.53 -16.74 -9.19
C LYS A 131 13.69 -15.46 -9.27
N TYR A 132 14.33 -14.32 -9.51
CA TYR A 132 13.67 -13.01 -9.49
C TYR A 132 12.47 -12.92 -10.45
N LYS A 133 12.59 -13.55 -11.63
CA LYS A 133 11.49 -13.68 -12.59
C LYS A 133 10.25 -14.39 -12.03
N ARG A 134 10.44 -15.36 -11.13
CA ARG A 134 9.34 -16.03 -10.43
C ARG A 134 8.68 -15.09 -9.42
N TYR A 135 9.48 -14.31 -8.71
CA TYR A 135 9.02 -13.36 -7.70
C TYR A 135 8.10 -12.28 -8.28
N TYR A 136 8.56 -11.47 -9.25
CA TYR A 136 7.72 -10.37 -9.75
C TYR A 136 6.49 -10.88 -10.51
N LYS A 137 6.56 -12.07 -11.15
CA LYS A 137 5.40 -12.72 -11.76
C LYS A 137 4.37 -13.17 -10.73
N ARG A 138 4.81 -13.57 -9.53
CA ARG A 138 3.91 -13.91 -8.42
C ARG A 138 3.25 -12.63 -7.90
N MET A 139 4.03 -11.57 -7.66
CA MET A 139 3.53 -10.25 -7.25
C MET A 139 2.56 -9.61 -8.24
N ALA A 140 2.66 -9.95 -9.53
CA ALA A 140 1.71 -9.52 -10.57
C ALA A 140 0.29 -10.10 -10.39
N LYS A 141 0.13 -11.22 -9.68
CA LYS A 141 -1.17 -11.87 -9.50
C LYS A 141 -2.03 -11.06 -8.53
N LEU A 142 -3.29 -10.84 -8.91
CA LEU A 142 -4.26 -10.23 -8.01
C LEU A 142 -4.49 -11.15 -6.80
N GLY A 143 -4.51 -10.57 -5.60
CA GLY A 143 -4.59 -11.33 -4.35
C GLY A 143 -3.27 -11.93 -3.86
N GLU A 144 -2.15 -11.77 -4.57
CA GLU A 144 -0.83 -12.08 -3.99
C GLU A 144 -0.47 -11.00 -2.96
N TRP A 145 -0.11 -11.44 -1.75
CA TRP A 145 0.25 -10.54 -0.66
C TRP A 145 1.52 -9.75 -1.02
N GLY A 146 1.47 -8.43 -0.81
CA GLY A 146 2.65 -7.60 -0.86
C GLY A 146 3.57 -7.84 0.34
N ASP A 147 4.84 -7.50 0.19
CA ASP A 147 5.89 -7.64 1.20
C ASP A 147 6.66 -6.32 1.37
N HIS A 148 7.79 -6.37 2.08
CA HIS A 148 8.65 -5.20 2.29
C HIS A 148 9.31 -4.71 0.99
N ILE A 149 9.58 -5.60 0.03
CA ILE A 149 10.18 -5.24 -1.26
C ILE A 149 9.16 -4.50 -2.13
N THR A 150 7.88 -4.90 -2.13
CA THR A 150 6.84 -4.16 -2.85
C THR A 150 6.58 -2.77 -2.27
N LEU A 151 6.76 -2.58 -0.95
CA LEU A 151 6.73 -1.24 -0.34
C LEU A 151 7.91 -0.38 -0.79
N GLN A 152 9.13 -0.93 -0.82
CA GLN A 152 10.28 -0.19 -1.35
C GLN A 152 10.07 0.22 -2.81
N ALA A 153 9.60 -0.71 -3.65
CA ALA A 153 9.29 -0.41 -5.05
C ALA A 153 8.15 0.61 -5.20
N ALA A 154 7.16 0.62 -4.30
CA ALA A 154 6.14 1.65 -4.27
C ALA A 154 6.73 3.03 -3.93
N ALA A 155 7.58 3.11 -2.90
CA ALA A 155 8.27 4.35 -2.54
C ALA A 155 9.10 4.88 -3.74
N ASP A 156 9.87 4.00 -4.37
CA ASP A 156 10.69 4.35 -5.53
C ASP A 156 9.85 4.80 -6.74
N ASN A 157 8.78 4.08 -7.08
CA ASN A 157 7.93 4.41 -8.24
C ASN A 157 7.15 5.72 -8.05
N PHE A 158 6.60 5.95 -6.86
CA PHE A 158 5.72 7.10 -6.58
C PHE A 158 6.43 8.32 -6.02
N ALA A 159 7.77 8.28 -5.89
CA ALA A 159 8.55 9.30 -5.19
C ALA A 159 7.96 9.59 -3.80
N ALA A 160 7.55 8.55 -3.07
CA ALA A 160 6.81 8.68 -1.83
C ALA A 160 7.61 8.12 -0.66
N LYS A 161 7.75 8.89 0.41
CA LYS A 161 8.18 8.35 1.69
C LYS A 161 7.01 7.56 2.28
N ILE A 162 7.21 6.29 2.60
CA ILE A 162 6.21 5.46 3.27
C ILE A 162 6.57 5.32 4.74
N CYS A 163 5.64 5.70 5.60
CA CYS A 163 5.75 5.69 7.05
C CYS A 163 4.83 4.60 7.60
N LEU A 164 5.38 3.61 8.29
CA LEU A 164 4.63 2.48 8.85
C LEU A 164 4.58 2.55 10.36
N LEU A 165 3.37 2.63 10.93
CA LEU A 165 3.13 2.30 12.33
C LEU A 165 2.86 0.79 12.43
N THR A 166 3.77 0.04 13.04
CA THR A 166 3.68 -1.43 13.05
C THR A 166 3.15 -1.97 14.38
N SER A 167 2.85 -3.28 14.44
CA SER A 167 2.65 -4.02 15.70
C SER A 167 3.89 -4.75 16.21
N PHE A 168 5.07 -4.63 15.58
CA PHE A 168 6.27 -5.31 16.06
C PHE A 168 6.60 -4.87 17.49
N ARG A 169 7.04 -5.80 18.33
CA ARG A 169 7.34 -5.54 19.75
C ARG A 169 8.35 -4.40 19.90
N ASP A 170 9.47 -4.51 19.18
CA ASP A 170 10.63 -3.60 19.36
C ASP A 170 10.75 -2.55 18.24
N THR A 171 9.87 -2.57 17.25
CA THR A 171 9.93 -1.67 16.09
C THR A 171 8.58 -0.97 15.89
N CYS A 172 8.36 0.13 16.60
CA CYS A 172 7.09 0.87 16.52
C CYS A 172 6.89 1.52 15.15
N PHE A 173 7.95 2.14 14.61
CA PHE A 173 7.87 3.03 13.47
C PHE A 173 8.98 2.71 12.46
N ILE A 174 8.59 2.47 11.21
CA ILE A 174 9.52 2.19 10.10
C ILE A 174 9.33 3.26 9.03
N GLU A 175 10.44 3.76 8.50
CA GLU A 175 10.45 4.69 7.38
C GLU A 175 11.10 4.04 6.15
N ILE A 176 10.39 4.15 5.02
CA ILE A 176 10.82 3.68 3.71
C ILE A 176 10.99 4.91 2.83
N ILE A 177 12.23 5.19 2.46
CA ILE A 177 12.59 6.36 1.65
C ILE A 177 12.88 5.86 0.21
N PRO A 178 12.45 6.60 -0.83
CA PRO A 178 12.87 6.32 -2.20
C PRO A 178 14.41 6.36 -2.32
N GLN A 179 15.02 5.38 -2.99
CA GLN A 179 16.48 5.22 -2.98
C GLN A 179 17.23 6.26 -3.85
N TYR A 180 16.62 6.71 -4.94
CA TYR A 180 17.31 7.49 -5.99
C TYR A 180 16.66 8.84 -6.30
N GLN A 181 15.72 9.28 -5.47
CA GLN A 181 15.07 10.57 -5.61
C GLN A 181 14.56 11.09 -4.27
N ALA A 182 14.46 12.41 -4.14
CA ALA A 182 13.84 13.01 -2.98
C ALA A 182 12.34 12.65 -2.93
N PRO A 183 11.79 12.31 -1.75
CA PRO A 183 10.36 12.10 -1.61
C PRO A 183 9.60 13.40 -1.89
N LYS A 184 8.57 13.30 -2.72
CA LYS A 184 7.64 14.39 -3.09
C LYS A 184 6.36 14.37 -2.27
N ARG A 185 6.13 13.30 -1.51
CA ARG A 185 4.94 13.09 -0.66
C ARG A 185 5.21 12.07 0.43
N GLU A 186 4.30 12.02 1.39
CA GLU A 186 4.30 11.06 2.49
C GLU A 186 3.07 10.16 2.41
N ILE A 187 3.25 8.88 2.69
CA ILE A 187 2.20 7.87 2.74
C ILE A 187 2.23 7.25 4.14
N TRP A 188 1.08 7.21 4.81
CA TRP A 188 0.95 6.70 6.16
C TRP A 188 0.14 5.42 6.18
N LEU A 189 0.75 4.32 6.65
CA LEU A 189 0.09 3.02 6.76
C LEU A 189 0.22 2.49 8.18
N SER A 190 -0.76 1.70 8.60
CA SER A 190 -0.58 0.78 9.72
C SER A 190 -0.23 -0.60 9.21
N PHE A 191 0.56 -1.32 9.99
CA PHE A 191 0.96 -2.69 9.71
C PHE A 191 0.69 -3.59 10.92
N TRP A 192 -0.38 -4.36 10.83
CA TRP A 192 -0.55 -5.55 11.66
C TRP A 192 0.42 -6.61 11.14
N SER A 193 1.55 -6.71 11.84
CA SER A 193 2.76 -7.46 11.49
C SER A 193 2.45 -8.81 10.86
N GLU A 194 2.86 -8.95 9.61
CA GLU A 194 2.75 -10.17 8.80
C GLU A 194 1.30 -10.64 8.55
N VAL A 195 0.30 -9.81 8.84
CA VAL A 195 -1.14 -10.11 8.69
C VAL A 195 -1.84 -9.13 7.75
N HIS A 196 -1.77 -7.82 8.00
CA HIS A 196 -2.62 -6.86 7.30
C HIS A 196 -2.08 -5.42 7.27
N TYR A 197 -2.41 -4.69 6.21
CA TYR A 197 -2.13 -3.26 6.06
C TYR A 197 -3.43 -2.47 5.99
N ASN A 198 -3.50 -1.35 6.70
CA ASN A 198 -4.54 -0.34 6.52
C ASN A 198 -3.91 1.02 6.22
N SER A 199 -4.73 1.91 5.69
CA SER A 199 -4.38 3.32 5.51
C SER A 199 -4.53 4.05 6.85
N LEU A 200 -3.58 4.92 7.18
CA LEU A 200 -3.48 5.56 8.49
C LEU A 200 -3.79 7.05 8.39
N TYR A 201 -4.67 7.51 9.27
CA TYR A 201 -5.13 8.89 9.33
C TYR A 201 -5.01 9.47 10.73
N ASP A 202 -4.95 10.80 10.77
CA ASP A 202 -5.26 11.55 11.99
C ASP A 202 -6.72 11.29 12.38
N ILE A 203 -6.97 11.00 13.65
CA ILE A 203 -8.34 10.74 14.13
C ILE A 203 -9.32 11.89 13.85
N GLN A 204 -8.82 13.12 13.70
CA GLN A 204 -9.61 14.31 13.40
C GLN A 204 -9.81 14.56 11.90
N ALA A 205 -9.00 13.93 11.04
CA ALA A 205 -9.02 14.10 9.58
C ALA A 205 -9.40 12.82 8.83
N ALA A 206 -9.88 11.81 9.55
CA ALA A 206 -10.30 10.55 8.97
C ALA A 206 -11.43 10.79 7.96
N PRO A 207 -11.34 10.23 6.74
CA PRO A 207 -12.49 10.24 5.84
C PRO A 207 -13.65 9.53 6.52
N ASP A 208 -14.87 10.09 6.40
CA ASP A 208 -16.08 9.41 6.86
C ASP A 208 -16.07 7.99 6.31
N GLN A 209 -16.05 6.99 7.18
CA GLN A 209 -16.14 5.60 6.77
C GLN A 209 -17.42 5.48 5.97
N GLN A 210 -17.32 5.40 4.63
CA GLN A 210 -18.48 5.28 3.76
C GLN A 210 -19.27 4.08 4.27
N LYS A 211 -20.40 4.35 4.94
CA LYS A 211 -21.31 3.31 5.38
C LYS A 211 -21.60 2.45 4.15
N PRO A 212 -21.49 1.12 4.23
CA PRO A 212 -21.72 0.28 3.07
C PRO A 212 -23.09 0.67 2.50
N LYS A 213 -23.10 1.16 1.24
CA LYS A 213 -24.35 1.43 0.52
C LYS A 213 -25.12 0.13 0.54
N ARG A 214 -26.17 0.07 1.36
CA ARG A 214 -27.11 -1.06 1.38
C ARG A 214 -27.61 -1.20 -0.04
N LYS A 215 -27.10 -2.19 -0.77
CA LYS A 215 -27.71 -2.60 -2.03
C LYS A 215 -29.06 -3.17 -1.64
N HIS A 216 -30.12 -2.39 -1.84
CA HIS A 216 -31.48 -2.90 -1.82
C HIS A 216 -31.56 -3.94 -2.94
N TRP A 217 -31.61 -5.22 -2.56
CA TRP A 217 -32.08 -6.27 -3.44
C TRP A 217 -33.60 -6.09 -3.53
N LEU A 218 -34.08 -5.60 -4.68
CA LEU A 218 -35.48 -5.76 -5.06
C LEU A 218 -35.59 -7.15 -5.68
N PHE A 219 -36.49 -7.94 -5.10
CA PHE A 219 -36.97 -9.21 -5.64
C PHE A 219 -37.64 -9.01 -7.01
#